data_AF-A0A6L6WDN9-F1
#
_entry.id   AF-A0A6L6WDN9-F1
#
_cell.length_a   1.000
_cell.length_b   1.000
_cell.length_c   1.000
_cell.angle_alpha   90.00
_cell.angle_beta   90.00
_cell.angle_gamma   90.00
#
_symmetry.space_group_name_H-M   'P 1'
#
loop_
_entity.id
_entity.type
_entity.pdbx_description
1 polymer ?
#
loop_
_entity_poly.entity_id
_entity_poly.type
_entity_poly.pdbx_seq_one_letter_code
_entity_poly.pdbx_strand_id
1 'polypeptide(L)'
;MKDKMTGLLQRLIKWFRDPLWIRMKTEWRSIWPDLKSDEPLKVGRALTKIFLALIVLLAVLPQHTVAGGWDIRIVAFLLSPPNEIGDTFAGIAGVLAFLWIIITVWLQSIELREQREVLTLQKDEMELQREATQDMAKAMAAQARVFEDEQSQRREQRAKELFQQKVETLSQYLLSPEFSWVSWHYARSEHDLHYSKDVITYGFSPHRNANETFDDWLARHVEHWASLPNSIDEAIATSEVYTHPKQHGILDRVESKLEEVISLKNKLADPEKEHLLRLRAEAVLEGLRDIRGHSNLWATTKEELE
;
A
#
# COMPACT_ATOMS: atom_id res chain seq x y z
N MET A 1 63.62 -35.06 -69.78
CA MET A 1 63.32 -34.26 -68.57
C MET A 1 63.20 -32.76 -68.89
N LYS A 2 64.13 -32.17 -69.67
CA LYS A 2 64.03 -30.76 -70.14
C LYS A 2 62.71 -30.40 -70.84
N ASP A 3 62.16 -31.26 -71.70
CA ASP A 3 60.88 -30.99 -72.41
C ASP A 3 59.62 -31.04 -71.53
N LYS A 4 59.63 -31.81 -70.43
CA LYS A 4 58.51 -31.77 -69.47
C LYS A 4 58.55 -30.49 -68.63
N MET A 5 59.74 -29.94 -68.40
CA MET A 5 59.94 -28.73 -67.59
C MET A 5 59.57 -27.46 -68.36
N THR A 6 59.86 -27.39 -69.66
CA THR A 6 59.46 -26.27 -70.53
C THR A 6 57.93 -26.20 -70.71
N GLY A 7 57.25 -27.34 -70.82
CA GLY A 7 55.78 -27.39 -70.86
C GLY A 7 55.11 -26.95 -69.55
N LEU A 8 55.69 -27.29 -68.40
CA LEU A 8 55.23 -26.84 -67.08
C LEU A 8 55.42 -25.32 -66.90
N LEU A 9 56.58 -24.80 -67.32
CA LEU A 9 56.86 -23.36 -67.30
C LEU A 9 55.90 -22.56 -68.17
N GLN A 10 55.59 -23.02 -69.39
CA GLN A 10 54.60 -22.36 -70.24
C GLN A 10 53.18 -22.41 -69.66
N ARG A 11 52.79 -23.49 -68.99
CA ARG A 11 51.50 -23.58 -68.29
C ARG A 11 51.43 -22.64 -67.08
N LEU A 12 52.51 -22.51 -66.32
CA LEU A 12 52.62 -21.55 -65.23
C LEU A 12 52.54 -20.10 -65.73
N ILE A 13 53.26 -19.76 -66.80
CA ILE A 13 53.21 -18.41 -67.40
C ILE A 13 51.81 -18.09 -67.94
N LYS A 14 51.13 -19.07 -68.55
CA LYS A 14 49.74 -18.90 -69.02
C LYS A 14 48.77 -18.72 -67.84
N TRP A 15 48.96 -19.47 -66.75
CA TRP A 15 48.19 -19.35 -65.52
C TRP A 15 48.37 -17.98 -64.84
N PHE A 16 49.57 -17.40 -64.89
CA PHE A 16 49.83 -16.02 -64.45
C PHE A 16 49.08 -14.96 -65.27
N ARG A 17 48.70 -15.28 -66.52
CA ARG A 17 47.96 -14.38 -67.43
C ARG A 17 46.44 -14.59 -67.40
N ASP A 18 45.96 -15.58 -66.65
CA ASP A 18 44.54 -15.93 -66.58
C ASP A 18 43.75 -15.00 -65.62
N PRO A 19 42.42 -14.87 -65.81
CA PRO A 19 41.55 -14.07 -64.95
C PRO A 19 41.54 -14.50 -63.47
N LEU A 20 42.09 -15.67 -63.15
CA LEU A 20 42.34 -16.13 -61.78
C LEU A 20 43.33 -15.23 -61.00
N TRP A 21 44.36 -14.69 -61.66
CA TRP A 21 45.31 -13.78 -61.01
C TRP A 21 44.64 -12.46 -60.58
N ILE A 22 43.70 -11.96 -61.38
CA ILE A 22 42.92 -10.75 -61.06
C ILE A 22 42.04 -11.01 -59.84
N ARG A 23 41.38 -12.18 -59.77
CA ARG A 23 40.59 -12.59 -58.58
C ARG A 23 41.46 -12.76 -57.32
N MET A 24 42.66 -13.32 -57.46
CA MET A 24 43.60 -13.39 -56.34
C MET A 24 44.02 -12.01 -55.86
N LYS A 25 44.28 -11.06 -56.76
CA LYS A 25 44.65 -9.68 -56.39
C LYS A 25 43.53 -8.94 -55.66
N THR A 26 42.28 -9.16 -56.04
CA THR A 26 41.12 -8.58 -55.32
C THR A 26 40.94 -9.19 -53.93
N GLU A 27 41.09 -10.51 -53.80
CA GLU A 27 41.06 -11.21 -52.50
C GLU A 27 42.22 -10.81 -51.58
N TRP A 28 43.40 -10.51 -52.14
CA TRP A 28 44.54 -10.04 -51.36
C TRP A 28 44.37 -8.59 -50.87
N ARG A 29 43.61 -7.77 -51.59
CA ARG A 29 43.33 -6.38 -51.17
C ARG A 29 42.42 -6.30 -49.95
N SER A 30 41.56 -7.29 -49.69
CA SER A 30 40.69 -7.31 -48.51
C SER A 30 41.40 -7.74 -47.22
N ILE A 31 42.55 -8.39 -47.30
CA ILE A 31 43.31 -8.87 -46.13
C ILE A 31 43.75 -7.71 -45.23
N TRP A 32 44.26 -6.62 -45.81
CA TRP A 32 44.77 -5.49 -45.02
C TRP A 32 43.67 -4.74 -44.23
N PRO A 33 42.50 -4.43 -44.82
CA PRO A 33 41.35 -3.93 -44.07
C PRO A 33 40.86 -4.90 -42.99
N ASP A 34 40.75 -6.20 -43.31
CA ASP A 34 40.25 -7.20 -42.37
C ASP A 34 41.17 -7.38 -41.16
N LEU A 35 42.49 -7.28 -41.35
CA LEU A 35 43.49 -7.35 -40.28
C LEU A 35 43.43 -6.13 -39.34
N LYS A 36 42.95 -4.99 -39.83
CA LYS A 36 42.76 -3.76 -39.04
C LYS A 36 41.35 -3.63 -38.47
N SER A 37 40.49 -4.63 -38.65
CA SER A 37 39.13 -4.61 -38.14
C SER A 37 39.09 -4.91 -36.64
N ASP A 38 38.18 -4.25 -35.92
CA ASP A 38 37.88 -4.58 -34.52
C ASP A 38 37.07 -5.87 -34.38
N GLU A 39 36.59 -6.47 -35.49
CA GLU A 39 35.84 -7.72 -35.49
C GLU A 39 36.80 -8.93 -35.50
N PRO A 40 36.86 -9.74 -34.42
CA PRO A 40 37.80 -10.86 -34.31
C PRO A 40 37.66 -11.87 -35.46
N LEU A 41 36.44 -12.06 -35.97
CA LEU A 41 36.16 -12.98 -37.07
C LEU A 41 36.80 -12.53 -38.40
N LYS A 42 36.84 -11.22 -38.68
CA LYS A 42 37.50 -10.67 -39.89
C LYS A 42 39.02 -10.85 -39.79
N VAL A 43 39.59 -10.55 -38.62
CA VAL A 43 41.01 -10.76 -38.32
C VAL A 43 41.38 -12.24 -38.45
N GLY A 44 40.58 -13.16 -37.89
CA GLY A 44 40.79 -14.60 -38.00
C GLY A 44 40.78 -15.12 -39.44
N ARG A 45 39.85 -14.63 -40.27
CA ARG A 45 39.81 -14.95 -41.71
C ARG A 45 41.03 -14.41 -42.44
N ALA A 46 41.44 -13.17 -42.17
CA ALA A 46 42.63 -12.56 -42.77
C ALA A 46 43.91 -13.33 -42.42
N LEU A 47 44.10 -13.66 -41.14
CA LEU A 47 45.23 -14.45 -40.66
C LEU A 47 45.26 -15.85 -41.26
N THR A 48 44.09 -16.50 -41.39
CA THR A 48 43.98 -17.80 -42.07
C THR A 48 44.39 -17.70 -43.55
N LYS A 49 43.93 -16.67 -44.28
CA LYS A 49 44.34 -16.44 -45.67
C LYS A 49 45.85 -16.21 -45.80
N ILE A 50 46.45 -15.39 -44.92
CA ILE A 50 47.90 -15.15 -44.88
C ILE A 50 48.65 -16.45 -44.61
N PHE A 51 48.21 -17.22 -43.61
CA PHE A 51 48.83 -18.49 -43.24
C PHE A 51 48.78 -19.53 -44.37
N LEU A 52 47.62 -19.70 -45.02
CA LEU A 52 47.49 -20.59 -46.18
C LEU A 52 48.33 -20.12 -47.36
N ALA A 53 48.41 -18.81 -47.61
CA ALA A 53 49.27 -18.27 -48.66
C ALA A 53 50.75 -18.52 -48.37
N LEU A 54 51.17 -18.43 -47.10
CA LEU A 54 52.52 -18.78 -46.67
C LEU A 54 52.81 -20.28 -46.88
N ILE A 55 51.86 -21.17 -46.59
CA ILE A 55 51.99 -22.61 -46.87
C ILE A 55 52.15 -22.86 -48.36
N VAL A 56 51.30 -22.26 -49.20
CA VAL A 56 51.40 -22.39 -50.67
C VAL A 56 52.74 -21.87 -51.17
N LEU A 57 53.19 -20.72 -50.65
CA LEU A 57 54.50 -20.16 -50.97
C LEU A 57 55.63 -21.13 -50.61
N LEU A 58 55.59 -21.70 -49.40
CA LEU A 58 56.56 -22.70 -48.94
C LEU A 58 56.53 -23.98 -49.78
N ALA A 59 55.36 -24.42 -50.25
CA ALA A 59 55.20 -25.63 -51.05
C ALA A 59 55.80 -25.48 -52.47
N VAL A 60 55.88 -24.25 -52.99
CA VAL A 60 56.43 -23.97 -54.32
C VAL A 60 57.95 -23.73 -54.29
N LEU A 61 58.54 -23.46 -53.13
CA LEU A 61 59.98 -23.25 -53.03
C LEU A 61 60.77 -24.50 -53.43
N PRO A 62 61.88 -24.34 -54.17
CA PRO A 62 62.76 -25.45 -54.51
C PRO A 62 63.46 -25.98 -53.25
N GLN A 63 63.72 -27.28 -53.22
CA GLN A 63 64.52 -27.93 -52.18
C GLN A 63 65.55 -28.88 -52.78
N HIS A 64 66.67 -29.01 -52.09
CA HIS A 64 67.72 -29.93 -52.47
C HIS A 64 67.42 -31.32 -51.92
N THR A 65 67.43 -32.33 -52.77
CA THR A 65 67.13 -33.72 -52.39
C THR A 65 68.40 -34.46 -51.97
N VAL A 66 68.24 -35.55 -51.21
CA VAL A 66 69.37 -36.42 -50.76
C VAL A 66 70.11 -37.05 -51.95
N ALA A 67 69.42 -37.23 -53.08
CA ALA A 67 69.99 -37.76 -54.32
C ALA A 67 70.81 -36.74 -55.14
N GLY A 68 71.02 -35.52 -54.63
CA GLY A 68 71.85 -34.49 -55.29
C GLY A 68 71.14 -33.68 -56.38
N GLY A 69 69.81 -33.76 -56.47
CA GLY A 69 68.99 -33.01 -57.43
C GLY A 69 68.13 -31.91 -56.78
N TRP A 70 67.77 -30.88 -57.55
CA TRP A 70 66.78 -29.88 -57.16
C TRP A 70 65.37 -30.35 -57.55
N ASP A 71 64.46 -30.37 -56.59
CA ASP A 71 63.04 -30.65 -56.82
C ASP A 71 62.15 -29.61 -56.12
N ILE A 72 60.89 -29.53 -56.53
CA ILE A 72 59.89 -28.65 -55.92
C ILE A 72 59.33 -29.35 -54.68
N ARG A 73 59.19 -28.63 -53.56
CA ARG A 73 58.70 -29.17 -52.28
C ARG A 73 57.38 -29.94 -52.41
N ILE A 74 56.43 -29.44 -53.19
CA ILE A 74 55.14 -30.13 -53.41
C ILE A 74 55.28 -31.48 -54.13
N VAL A 75 56.22 -31.62 -55.06
CA VAL A 75 56.43 -32.87 -55.80
C VAL A 75 57.02 -33.92 -54.87
N ALA A 76 58.03 -33.53 -54.09
CA ALA A 76 58.61 -34.40 -53.09
C ALA A 76 57.57 -34.80 -52.02
N PHE A 77 56.75 -33.85 -51.56
CA PHE A 77 55.67 -34.11 -50.60
C PHE A 77 54.65 -35.13 -51.13
N LEU A 78 54.26 -35.04 -52.40
CA LEU A 78 53.34 -36.00 -53.02
C LEU A 78 53.94 -37.39 -53.22
N LEU A 79 55.27 -37.49 -53.27
CA LEU A 79 56.02 -38.75 -53.37
C LEU A 79 56.47 -39.29 -52.00
N SER A 80 56.30 -38.51 -50.92
CA SER A 80 56.68 -38.91 -49.57
C SER A 80 55.84 -40.09 -49.07
N PRO A 81 56.40 -40.92 -48.16
CA PRO A 81 55.63 -41.92 -47.45
C PRO A 81 54.40 -41.31 -46.75
N PRO A 82 53.28 -42.05 -46.63
CA PRO A 82 52.06 -41.53 -46.00
C PRO A 82 52.25 -40.93 -44.59
N ASN A 83 53.23 -41.38 -43.82
CA ASN A 83 53.51 -40.86 -42.48
C ASN A 83 53.98 -39.39 -42.50
N GLU A 84 54.89 -39.03 -43.39
CA GLU A 84 55.42 -37.66 -43.49
C GLU A 84 54.37 -36.67 -44.00
N ILE A 85 53.46 -37.15 -44.85
CA ILE A 85 52.28 -36.40 -45.29
C ILE A 85 51.39 -36.09 -44.09
N GLY A 86 51.13 -37.09 -43.25
CA GLY A 86 50.40 -36.96 -42.00
C GLY A 86 51.01 -35.93 -41.05
N ASP A 87 52.31 -36.02 -40.79
CA ASP A 87 53.03 -35.12 -39.88
C ASP A 87 52.96 -33.65 -40.34
N THR A 88 53.04 -33.41 -41.65
CA THR A 88 52.93 -32.06 -42.22
C THR A 88 51.52 -31.50 -42.06
N PHE A 89 50.49 -32.29 -42.37
CA PHE A 89 49.10 -31.86 -42.18
C PHE A 89 48.76 -31.65 -40.70
N ALA A 90 49.29 -32.49 -39.81
CA ALA A 90 49.14 -32.32 -38.37
C ALA A 90 49.75 -31.00 -37.88
N GLY A 91 50.94 -30.64 -38.35
CA GLY A 91 51.57 -29.35 -38.04
C GLY A 91 50.75 -28.15 -38.53
N ILE A 92 50.28 -28.19 -39.79
CA ILE A 92 49.44 -27.12 -40.36
C ILE A 92 48.11 -26.99 -39.60
N ALA A 93 47.46 -28.11 -39.33
CA ALA A 93 46.19 -28.14 -38.58
C ALA A 93 46.39 -27.64 -37.13
N GLY A 94 47.50 -27.98 -36.49
CA GLY A 94 47.83 -27.52 -35.14
C GLY A 94 47.96 -26.00 -35.04
N VAL A 95 48.72 -25.37 -35.95
CA VAL A 95 48.86 -23.90 -35.98
C VAL A 95 47.52 -23.21 -36.29
N LEU A 96 46.75 -23.76 -37.23
CA LEU A 96 45.44 -23.22 -37.58
C LEU A 96 44.46 -23.33 -36.40
N ALA A 97 44.45 -24.45 -35.68
CA ALA A 97 43.64 -24.64 -34.49
C ALA A 97 44.01 -23.63 -33.39
N PHE A 98 45.30 -23.43 -33.16
CA PHE A 98 45.79 -22.44 -32.19
C PHE A 98 45.37 -21.01 -32.54
N LEU A 99 45.45 -20.63 -33.83
CA LEU A 99 44.97 -19.33 -34.30
C LEU A 99 43.49 -19.13 -33.98
N TRP A 100 42.65 -20.12 -34.25
CA TRP A 100 41.22 -20.03 -33.95
C TRP A 100 40.92 -19.97 -32.46
N ILE A 101 41.70 -20.66 -31.61
CA ILE A 101 41.58 -20.53 -30.15
C ILE A 101 41.75 -19.07 -29.71
N ILE A 102 42.77 -18.37 -30.20
CA ILE A 102 43.00 -16.95 -29.88
C ILE A 102 41.80 -16.09 -30.29
N ILE A 103 41.28 -16.31 -31.51
CA ILE A 103 40.10 -15.57 -32.00
C ILE A 103 38.87 -15.85 -31.14
N THR A 104 38.64 -17.09 -30.72
CA THR A 104 37.51 -17.42 -29.84
C THR A 104 37.63 -16.78 -28.46
N VAL A 105 38.82 -16.76 -27.85
CA VAL A 105 39.05 -16.08 -26.56
C VAL A 105 38.85 -14.57 -26.70
N TRP A 106 39.30 -13.97 -27.81
CA TRP A 106 39.07 -12.56 -28.07
C TRP A 106 37.58 -12.25 -28.23
N LEU A 107 36.83 -13.05 -29.00
CA LEU A 107 35.38 -12.89 -29.13
C LEU A 107 34.68 -12.98 -27.77
N GLN A 108 35.02 -14.00 -26.97
CA GLN A 108 34.48 -14.15 -25.61
C GLN A 108 34.80 -12.95 -24.71
N SER A 109 35.98 -12.32 -24.86
CA SER A 109 36.33 -11.14 -24.06
C SER A 109 35.47 -9.91 -24.38
N ILE A 110 35.03 -9.77 -25.63
CA ILE A 110 34.13 -8.69 -26.05
C ILE A 110 32.73 -8.93 -25.49
N GLU A 111 32.21 -10.15 -25.63
CA GLU A 111 30.90 -10.55 -25.08
C GLU A 111 30.83 -10.31 -23.56
N LEU A 112 31.89 -10.66 -22.82
CA LEU A 112 31.96 -10.42 -21.38
C LEU A 112 32.00 -8.93 -21.01
N ARG A 113 32.60 -8.07 -21.85
CA ARG A 113 32.61 -6.62 -21.62
C ARG A 113 31.22 -6.03 -21.80
N GLU A 114 30.53 -6.41 -22.88
CA GLU A 114 29.16 -5.96 -23.15
C GLU A 114 28.19 -6.44 -22.06
N GLN A 115 28.33 -7.69 -21.60
CA GLN A 115 27.55 -8.21 -20.47
C GLN A 115 27.78 -7.41 -19.18
N ARG A 116 29.01 -6.98 -18.90
CA ARG A 116 29.31 -6.14 -17.71
C ARG A 116 28.64 -4.77 -17.79
N GLU A 117 28.63 -4.15 -18.96
CA GLU A 117 27.97 -2.87 -19.18
C GLU A 117 26.45 -2.96 -18.97
N VAL A 118 25.83 -4.02 -19.50
CA VAL A 118 24.40 -4.28 -19.26
C VAL A 118 24.12 -4.49 -17.76
N LEU A 119 24.97 -5.25 -17.06
CA LEU A 119 24.81 -5.48 -15.62
C LEU A 119 24.97 -4.19 -14.80
N THR A 120 25.83 -3.25 -15.22
CA THR A 120 25.94 -1.94 -14.55
C THR A 120 24.69 -1.10 -14.76
N LEU A 121 24.16 -1.04 -15.98
CA LEU A 121 22.92 -0.32 -16.27
C LEU A 121 21.72 -0.91 -15.50
N GLN A 122 21.63 -2.23 -15.40
CA GLN A 122 20.60 -2.90 -14.61
C GLN A 122 20.68 -2.57 -13.12
N LYS A 123 21.90 -2.44 -12.56
CA LYS A 123 22.06 -2.03 -11.16
C LYS A 123 21.54 -0.62 -10.93
N ASP A 124 21.91 0.31 -11.80
CA ASP A 124 21.47 1.70 -11.71
C ASP A 124 19.93 1.80 -11.82
N GLU A 125 19.32 1.03 -12.73
CA GLU A 125 17.86 0.94 -12.86
C GLU A 125 17.19 0.36 -11.61
N MET A 126 17.76 -0.70 -11.02
CA MET A 126 17.26 -1.28 -9.76
C MET A 126 17.37 -0.30 -8.58
N GLU A 127 18.42 0.51 -8.52
CA GLU A 127 18.57 1.55 -7.49
C GLU A 127 17.50 2.64 -7.63
N LEU A 128 17.27 3.14 -8.85
CA LEU A 128 16.21 4.11 -9.13
C LEU A 128 14.81 3.53 -8.83
N GLN A 129 14.57 2.27 -9.18
CA GLN A 129 13.30 1.59 -8.87
C GLN A 129 13.08 1.46 -7.36
N ARG A 130 14.16 1.21 -6.60
CA ARG A 130 14.10 1.12 -5.13
C ARG A 130 13.76 2.48 -4.52
N GLU A 131 14.37 3.56 -4.99
CA GLU A 131 14.07 4.93 -4.55
C GLU A 131 12.61 5.30 -4.82
N ALA A 132 12.12 5.08 -6.05
CA ALA A 132 10.73 5.33 -6.42
C ALA A 132 9.75 4.52 -5.55
N THR A 133 10.07 3.27 -5.25
CA THR A 133 9.26 2.42 -4.37
C THR A 133 9.23 2.95 -2.92
N GLN A 134 10.36 3.44 -2.42
CA GLN A 134 10.42 4.04 -1.08
C GLN A 134 9.60 5.32 -0.99
N ASP A 135 9.64 6.16 -2.02
CA ASP A 135 8.86 7.40 -2.05
C ASP A 135 7.36 7.12 -2.19
N MET A 136 6.98 6.12 -2.99
CA MET A 136 5.60 5.65 -3.05
C MET A 136 5.12 5.15 -1.68
N ALA A 137 5.95 4.40 -0.95
CA ALA A 137 5.61 3.93 0.39
C ALA A 137 5.43 5.09 1.39
N LYS A 138 6.29 6.12 1.33
CA LYS A 138 6.14 7.34 2.15
C LYS A 138 4.85 8.08 1.83
N ALA A 139 4.51 8.23 0.54
CA ALA A 139 3.28 8.89 0.11
C ALA A 139 2.04 8.13 0.60
N MET A 140 2.04 6.79 0.49
CA MET A 140 0.96 5.94 1.01
C MET A 140 0.82 6.06 2.54
N ALA A 141 1.93 6.09 3.27
CA ALA A 141 1.91 6.27 4.72
C ALA A 141 1.35 7.65 5.13
N ALA A 142 1.69 8.72 4.38
CA ALA A 142 1.13 10.05 4.60
C ALA A 142 -0.38 10.08 4.32
N GLN A 143 -0.83 9.45 3.24
CA GLN A 143 -2.24 9.35 2.88
C GLN A 143 -3.05 8.56 3.92
N ALA A 144 -2.48 7.46 4.45
CA ALA A 144 -3.11 6.66 5.49
C ALA A 144 -3.37 7.49 6.76
N ARG A 145 -2.41 8.32 7.19
CA ARG A 145 -2.58 9.22 8.34
C ARG A 145 -3.71 10.23 8.14
N VAL A 146 -3.76 10.87 6.97
CA VAL A 146 -4.86 11.81 6.63
C VAL A 146 -6.20 11.10 6.70
N PHE A 147 -6.29 9.86 6.21
CA PHE A 147 -7.52 9.08 6.26
C PHE A 147 -7.92 8.70 7.70
N GLU A 148 -6.95 8.31 8.55
CA GLU A 148 -7.19 8.02 9.97
C GLU A 148 -7.74 9.26 10.70
N ASP A 149 -7.13 10.42 10.48
CA ASP A 149 -7.58 11.70 11.05
C ASP A 149 -9.00 12.05 10.59
N GLU A 150 -9.28 11.95 9.29
CA GLU A 150 -10.64 12.16 8.76
C GLU A 150 -11.67 11.20 9.38
N GLN A 151 -11.31 9.92 9.56
CA GLN A 151 -12.20 8.95 10.20
C GLN A 151 -12.43 9.29 11.67
N SER A 152 -11.42 9.78 12.38
CA SER A 152 -11.60 10.27 13.76
C SER A 152 -12.58 11.45 13.79
N GLN A 153 -12.36 12.46 12.97
CA GLN A 153 -13.22 13.64 12.88
C GLN A 153 -14.67 13.27 12.51
N ARG A 154 -14.87 12.33 11.58
CA ARG A 154 -16.21 11.84 11.22
C ARG A 154 -16.87 11.09 12.39
N ARG A 155 -16.13 10.31 13.17
CA ARG A 155 -16.66 9.63 14.36
C ARG A 155 -17.07 10.63 15.43
N GLU A 156 -16.23 11.64 15.68
CA GLU A 156 -16.52 12.72 16.63
C GLU A 156 -17.76 13.52 16.19
N GLN A 157 -17.83 13.91 14.92
CA GLN A 157 -18.97 14.65 14.37
C GLN A 157 -20.27 13.84 14.45
N ARG A 158 -20.25 12.53 14.13
CA ARG A 158 -21.43 11.67 14.29
C ARG A 158 -21.83 11.51 15.75
N ALA A 159 -20.87 11.37 16.66
CA ALA A 159 -21.15 11.27 18.10
C ALA A 159 -21.80 12.55 18.62
N LYS A 160 -21.32 13.72 18.16
CA LYS A 160 -21.90 15.03 18.45
C LYS A 160 -23.32 15.17 17.90
N GLU A 161 -23.54 14.85 16.63
CA GLU A 161 -24.87 14.92 16.00
C GLU A 161 -25.87 14.00 16.71
N LEU A 162 -25.44 12.77 17.03
CA LEU A 162 -26.26 11.83 17.78
C LEU A 162 -26.56 12.35 19.18
N PHE A 163 -25.58 12.93 19.87
CA PHE A 163 -25.79 13.53 21.18
C PHE A 163 -26.79 14.69 21.12
N GLN A 164 -26.63 15.62 20.18
CA GLN A 164 -27.56 16.74 19.98
C GLN A 164 -28.98 16.24 19.68
N GLN A 165 -29.11 15.24 18.81
CA GLN A 165 -30.41 14.61 18.50
C GLN A 165 -31.05 14.01 19.75
N LYS A 166 -30.29 13.32 20.60
CA LYS A 166 -30.79 12.69 21.83
C LYS A 166 -31.17 13.74 22.88
N VAL A 167 -30.37 14.78 23.06
CA VAL A 167 -30.69 15.92 23.95
C VAL A 167 -31.94 16.64 23.47
N GLU A 168 -32.08 16.89 22.16
CA GLU A 168 -33.27 17.51 21.59
C GLU A 168 -34.52 16.63 21.80
N THR A 169 -34.41 15.32 21.56
CA THR A 169 -35.50 14.38 21.78
C THR A 169 -35.91 14.31 23.26
N LEU A 170 -34.94 14.36 24.18
CA LEU A 170 -35.17 14.44 25.61
C LEU A 170 -35.88 15.77 25.96
N SER A 171 -35.40 16.89 25.42
CA SER A 171 -35.97 18.21 25.63
C SER A 171 -37.42 18.29 25.18
N GLN A 172 -37.71 17.85 23.95
CA GLN A 172 -39.07 17.81 23.40
C GLN A 172 -40.00 16.94 24.24
N TYR A 173 -39.50 15.81 24.77
CA TYR A 173 -40.29 14.94 25.62
C TYR A 173 -40.58 15.57 26.99
N LEU A 174 -39.58 16.18 27.65
CA LEU A 174 -39.75 16.85 28.94
C LEU A 174 -40.60 18.11 28.87
N LEU A 175 -40.57 18.81 27.74
CA LEU A 175 -41.41 20.00 27.49
C LEU A 175 -42.78 19.63 26.89
N SER A 176 -43.04 18.34 26.66
CA SER A 176 -44.33 17.91 26.12
C SER A 176 -45.45 18.07 27.15
N PRO A 177 -46.69 18.33 26.71
CA PRO A 177 -47.84 18.34 27.60
C PRO A 177 -48.01 17.02 28.34
N GLU A 178 -47.57 15.88 27.81
CA GLU A 178 -47.69 14.60 28.52
C GLU A 178 -46.89 14.60 29.82
N PHE A 179 -45.71 15.22 29.82
CA PHE A 179 -44.86 15.29 31.01
C PHE A 179 -45.41 16.26 32.06
N SER A 180 -46.07 17.33 31.64
CA SER A 180 -46.60 18.37 32.54
C SER A 180 -47.77 17.93 33.40
N TRP A 181 -48.34 16.75 33.14
CA TRP A 181 -49.48 16.20 33.87
C TRP A 181 -49.04 15.28 35.00
N VAL A 182 -47.72 15.12 35.20
CA VAL A 182 -47.19 14.41 36.35
C VAL A 182 -47.14 15.37 37.54
N SER A 183 -48.26 15.41 38.26
CA SER A 183 -48.41 16.17 39.49
C SER A 183 -49.06 15.32 40.57
N TRP A 184 -48.66 15.59 41.80
CA TRP A 184 -49.25 15.10 43.02
C TRP A 184 -50.01 16.26 43.66
N HIS A 185 -51.26 16.00 44.06
CA HIS A 185 -52.09 16.98 44.73
C HIS A 185 -52.46 16.50 46.12
N TYR A 186 -52.29 17.37 47.10
CA TYR A 186 -52.54 17.11 48.51
C TYR A 186 -53.53 18.13 49.06
N ALA A 187 -54.55 17.66 49.77
CA ALA A 187 -55.62 18.50 50.33
C ALA A 187 -56.05 18.00 51.71
N ARG A 188 -56.61 18.90 52.52
CA ARG A 188 -57.16 18.55 53.84
C ARG A 188 -58.52 17.88 53.78
N SER A 189 -59.23 17.97 52.65
CA SER A 189 -60.53 17.33 52.46
C SER A 189 -60.80 17.09 50.97
N GLU A 190 -61.74 16.19 50.64
CA GLU A 190 -62.19 16.00 49.26
C GLU A 190 -62.82 17.27 48.67
N HIS A 191 -63.48 18.07 49.53
CA HIS A 191 -64.07 19.35 49.14
C HIS A 191 -62.99 20.32 48.67
N ASP A 192 -61.90 20.44 49.42
CA ASP A 192 -60.75 21.29 49.08
C ASP A 192 -60.10 20.85 47.76
N LEU A 193 -59.95 19.54 47.55
CA LEU A 193 -59.43 19.00 46.30
C LEU A 193 -60.36 19.29 45.10
N HIS A 194 -61.68 19.13 45.26
CA HIS A 194 -62.65 19.33 44.19
C HIS A 194 -62.76 20.78 43.73
N TYR A 195 -62.64 21.73 44.65
CA TYR A 195 -62.71 23.16 44.37
C TYR A 195 -61.32 23.82 44.22
N SER A 196 -60.25 23.01 44.21
CA SER A 196 -58.86 23.47 44.16
C SER A 196 -58.52 24.51 45.22
N LYS A 197 -59.14 24.42 46.40
CA LYS A 197 -58.92 25.32 47.53
C LYS A 197 -57.87 24.71 48.45
N ASP A 198 -56.84 25.46 48.81
CA ASP A 198 -55.77 25.00 49.71
C ASP A 198 -55.07 23.69 49.27
N VAL A 199 -55.04 23.42 47.95
CA VAL A 199 -54.37 22.25 47.38
C VAL A 199 -52.89 22.51 47.20
N ILE A 200 -52.05 21.71 47.86
CA ILE A 200 -50.61 21.71 47.63
C ILE A 200 -50.35 20.83 46.41
N THR A 201 -49.74 21.41 45.37
CA THR A 201 -49.39 20.67 44.16
C THR A 201 -47.88 20.59 44.01
N TYR A 202 -47.35 19.38 43.96
CA TYR A 202 -45.97 19.10 43.53
C TYR A 202 -46.03 18.49 42.14
N GLY A 203 -45.10 18.83 41.27
CA GLY A 203 -45.12 18.25 39.94
C GLY A 203 -43.96 18.69 39.09
N PHE A 204 -43.86 18.04 37.94
CA PHE A 204 -42.90 18.40 36.92
C PHE A 204 -43.45 19.61 36.17
N SER A 205 -43.11 20.82 36.62
CA SER A 205 -43.49 22.04 35.89
C SER A 205 -42.74 22.09 34.56
N PRO A 206 -43.42 22.04 33.41
CA PRO A 206 -42.76 22.11 32.10
C PRO A 206 -42.37 23.55 31.77
N HIS A 207 -42.72 24.54 32.60
CA HIS A 207 -42.68 25.93 32.19
C HIS A 207 -41.22 26.37 32.05
N ARG A 208 -40.81 26.56 30.79
CA ARG A 208 -39.51 27.09 30.43
C ARG A 208 -39.68 28.54 30.04
N ASN A 209 -38.88 29.42 30.64
CA ASN A 209 -38.86 30.83 30.26
C ASN A 209 -38.35 30.95 28.82
N ALA A 210 -38.91 31.87 28.04
CA ALA A 210 -38.55 32.04 26.62
C ALA A 210 -37.05 32.30 26.37
N ASN A 211 -36.36 32.90 27.35
CA ASN A 211 -34.94 33.25 27.25
C ASN A 211 -34.01 32.22 27.92
N GLU A 212 -34.55 31.17 28.53
CA GLU A 212 -33.79 30.19 29.29
C GLU A 212 -33.33 29.05 28.36
N THR A 213 -32.07 28.62 28.46
CA THR A 213 -31.60 27.45 27.70
C THR A 213 -32.19 26.17 28.28
N PHE A 214 -32.19 25.07 27.51
CA PHE A 214 -32.67 23.79 28.05
C PHE A 214 -31.77 23.31 29.20
N ASP A 215 -30.46 23.55 29.11
CA ASP A 215 -29.49 23.22 30.15
C ASP A 215 -29.80 23.95 31.47
N ASP A 216 -30.03 25.26 31.41
CA ASP A 216 -30.36 26.07 32.60
C ASP A 216 -31.70 25.64 33.21
N TRP A 217 -32.69 25.40 32.34
CA TRP A 217 -34.00 24.91 32.76
C TRP A 217 -33.87 23.56 33.46
N LEU A 218 -33.13 22.61 32.88
CA LEU A 218 -32.94 21.28 33.45
C LEU A 218 -32.17 21.37 34.77
N ALA A 219 -31.09 22.14 34.82
CA ALA A 219 -30.27 22.36 36.02
C ALA A 219 -31.10 22.83 37.22
N ARG A 220 -31.99 23.81 37.01
CA ARG A 220 -32.92 24.29 38.06
C ARG A 220 -33.89 23.21 38.52
N HIS A 221 -34.40 22.40 37.60
CA HIS A 221 -35.37 21.36 37.92
C HIS A 221 -34.73 20.15 38.62
N VAL A 222 -33.44 19.86 38.38
CA VAL A 222 -32.73 18.79 39.09
C VAL A 222 -32.80 18.98 40.60
N GLU A 223 -32.54 20.21 41.08
CA GLU A 223 -32.56 20.52 42.51
C GLU A 223 -33.97 20.39 43.08
N HIS A 224 -34.97 20.85 42.33
CA HIS A 224 -36.37 20.70 42.71
C HIS A 224 -36.79 19.22 42.80
N TRP A 225 -36.44 18.40 41.80
CA TRP A 225 -36.77 16.98 41.76
C TRP A 225 -36.05 16.20 42.85
N ALA A 226 -34.80 16.53 43.16
CA ALA A 226 -34.07 15.93 44.28
C ALA A 226 -34.74 16.22 45.64
N SER A 227 -35.41 17.37 45.79
CA SER A 227 -36.13 17.72 47.03
C SER A 227 -37.57 17.18 47.11
N LEU A 228 -38.08 16.65 45.99
CA LEU A 228 -39.48 16.27 45.84
C LEU A 228 -39.91 15.17 46.81
N PRO A 229 -39.14 14.08 47.04
CA PRO A 229 -39.54 13.04 47.97
C PRO A 229 -39.80 13.56 49.39
N ASN A 230 -38.87 14.37 49.93
CA ASN A 230 -39.01 14.96 51.27
C ASN A 230 -40.22 15.89 51.36
N SER A 231 -40.43 16.71 50.31
CA SER A 231 -41.56 17.64 50.25
C SER A 231 -42.90 16.90 50.23
N ILE A 232 -42.95 15.76 49.55
CA ILE A 232 -44.14 14.93 49.50
C ILE A 232 -44.38 14.22 50.82
N ASP A 233 -43.36 13.67 51.47
CA ASP A 233 -43.51 13.03 52.79
C ASP A 233 -44.12 14.02 53.82
N GLU A 234 -43.68 15.28 53.79
CA GLU A 234 -44.26 16.34 54.63
C GLU A 234 -45.73 16.65 54.27
N ALA A 235 -46.06 16.67 52.97
CA ALA A 235 -47.43 16.90 52.50
C ALA A 235 -48.37 15.76 52.85
N ILE A 236 -47.92 14.50 52.75
CA ILE A 236 -48.66 13.31 53.16
C ILE A 236 -48.97 13.38 54.66
N ALA A 237 -47.99 13.76 55.49
CA ALA A 237 -48.18 13.86 56.93
C ALA A 237 -49.22 14.91 57.35
N THR A 238 -49.53 15.88 56.48
CA THR A 238 -50.41 17.03 56.79
C THR A 238 -51.75 17.01 56.05
N SER A 239 -51.98 16.03 55.17
CA SER A 239 -53.14 15.97 54.27
C SER A 239 -54.02 14.76 54.55
N GLU A 240 -55.33 14.90 54.35
CA GLU A 240 -56.28 13.79 54.51
C GLU A 240 -56.62 13.12 53.17
N VAL A 241 -56.50 13.86 52.07
CA VAL A 241 -56.82 13.39 50.71
C VAL A 241 -55.69 13.76 49.76
N TYR A 242 -55.35 12.83 48.88
CA TYR A 242 -54.32 13.06 47.87
C TYR A 242 -54.65 12.37 46.55
N THR A 243 -54.12 12.89 45.46
CA THR A 243 -54.21 12.27 44.12
C THR A 243 -52.85 12.15 43.49
N HIS A 244 -52.57 10.95 42.96
CA HIS A 244 -51.30 10.59 42.35
C HIS A 244 -51.33 10.74 40.82
N PRO A 245 -50.15 10.87 40.19
CA PRO A 245 -50.04 10.82 38.74
C PRO A 245 -50.59 9.49 38.19
N LYS A 246 -51.48 9.56 37.19
CA LYS A 246 -52.10 8.38 36.59
C LYS A 246 -51.16 7.55 35.70
N GLN A 247 -49.96 8.05 35.40
CA GLN A 247 -49.06 7.46 34.40
C GLN A 247 -47.67 7.19 34.97
N HIS A 248 -47.49 6.05 35.63
CA HIS A 248 -46.17 5.59 36.12
C HIS A 248 -45.13 5.46 34.99
N GLY A 249 -45.55 5.01 33.80
CA GLY A 249 -44.64 4.77 32.67
C GLY A 249 -44.02 6.03 32.04
N ILE A 250 -44.41 7.24 32.47
CA ILE A 250 -43.75 8.47 32.01
C ILE A 250 -42.31 8.53 32.52
N LEU A 251 -42.08 8.18 33.79
CA LEU A 251 -40.75 8.25 34.39
C LEU A 251 -39.80 7.25 33.74
N ASP A 252 -40.25 6.02 33.48
CA ASP A 252 -39.45 5.01 32.78
C ASP A 252 -38.99 5.50 31.40
N ARG A 253 -39.85 6.24 30.69
CA ARG A 253 -39.50 6.84 29.39
C ARG A 253 -38.46 7.97 29.52
N VAL A 254 -38.50 8.78 30.59
CA VAL A 254 -37.47 9.79 30.85
C VAL A 254 -36.15 9.14 31.25
N GLU A 255 -36.19 8.18 32.17
CA GLU A 255 -35.01 7.43 32.61
C GLU A 255 -34.31 6.79 31.41
N SER A 256 -35.06 6.10 30.54
CA SER A 256 -34.52 5.49 29.34
C SER A 256 -33.86 6.52 28.39
N LYS A 257 -34.46 7.69 28.19
CA LYS A 257 -33.85 8.75 27.35
C LYS A 257 -32.60 9.36 27.98
N LEU A 258 -32.58 9.54 29.30
CA LEU A 258 -31.39 10.01 30.03
C LEU A 258 -30.26 8.99 29.94
N GLU A 259 -30.55 7.71 30.12
CA GLU A 259 -29.58 6.63 29.96
C GLU A 259 -28.97 6.61 28.55
N GLU A 260 -29.80 6.79 27.51
CA GLU A 260 -29.31 6.91 26.13
C GLU A 260 -28.32 8.09 25.98
N VAL A 261 -28.63 9.25 26.56
CA VAL A 261 -27.76 10.43 26.53
C VAL A 261 -26.46 10.18 27.31
N ILE A 262 -26.54 9.62 28.53
CA ILE A 262 -25.39 9.32 29.39
C ILE A 262 -24.48 8.26 28.75
N SER A 263 -25.04 7.27 28.06
CA SER A 263 -24.27 6.21 27.39
C SER A 263 -23.29 6.73 26.33
N LEU A 264 -23.50 7.95 25.82
CA LEU A 264 -22.64 8.59 24.84
C LEU A 264 -21.38 9.21 25.45
N LYS A 265 -21.29 9.38 26.78
CA LYS A 265 -20.19 10.07 27.50
C LYS A 265 -18.78 9.69 27.02
N ASN A 266 -18.53 8.40 26.80
CA ASN A 266 -17.22 7.89 26.40
C ASN A 266 -16.90 8.08 24.91
N LYS A 267 -17.88 8.45 24.09
CA LYS A 267 -17.77 8.67 22.64
C LYS A 267 -17.69 10.15 22.27
N LEU A 268 -17.92 11.04 23.23
CA LEU A 268 -17.96 12.48 23.01
C LEU A 268 -16.57 13.10 23.08
N ALA A 269 -16.37 14.17 22.33
CA ALA A 269 -15.23 15.06 22.52
C ALA A 269 -15.43 15.91 23.80
N ASP A 270 -14.36 16.56 24.25
CA ASP A 270 -14.36 17.26 25.53
C ASP A 270 -15.41 18.38 25.66
N PRO A 271 -15.71 19.20 24.62
CA PRO A 271 -16.78 20.20 24.69
C PRO A 271 -18.16 19.59 24.91
N GLU A 272 -18.46 18.47 24.24
CA GLU A 272 -19.73 17.77 24.40
C GLU A 272 -19.80 17.01 25.74
N LYS A 273 -18.68 16.52 26.27
CA LYS A 273 -18.64 15.99 27.66
C LYS A 273 -18.94 17.09 28.68
N GLU A 274 -18.38 18.28 28.50
CA GLU A 274 -18.67 19.43 29.35
C GLU A 274 -20.14 19.84 29.25
N HIS A 275 -20.73 19.80 28.06
CA HIS A 275 -22.17 20.00 27.88
C HIS A 275 -22.99 18.94 28.62
N LEU A 276 -22.64 17.65 28.51
CA LEU A 276 -23.29 16.58 29.25
C LEU A 276 -23.19 16.76 30.78
N LEU A 277 -22.04 17.22 31.28
CA LEU A 277 -21.86 17.52 32.71
C LEU A 277 -22.76 18.68 33.15
N ARG A 278 -22.88 19.73 32.33
CA ARG A 278 -23.78 20.87 32.60
C ARG A 278 -25.25 20.48 32.61
N LEU A 279 -25.65 19.51 31.78
CA LEU A 279 -27.01 18.94 31.82
C LEU A 279 -27.33 18.22 33.14
N ARG A 280 -26.30 17.83 33.93
CA ARG A 280 -26.45 17.04 35.17
C ARG A 280 -27.30 15.76 34.97
N ALA A 281 -27.26 15.17 33.78
CA ALA A 281 -28.13 14.07 33.39
C ALA A 281 -28.06 12.86 34.34
N GLU A 282 -26.86 12.55 34.86
CA GLU A 282 -26.65 11.48 35.85
C GLU A 282 -27.40 11.76 37.16
N ALA A 283 -27.31 12.98 37.68
CA ALA A 283 -28.00 13.39 38.91
C ALA A 283 -29.53 13.42 38.72
N VAL A 284 -30.00 13.83 37.53
CA VAL A 284 -31.43 13.74 37.18
C VAL A 284 -31.90 12.30 37.21
N LEU A 285 -31.17 11.41 36.55
CA LEU A 285 -31.52 9.99 36.47
C LEU A 285 -31.58 9.36 37.87
N GLU A 286 -30.64 9.68 38.74
CA GLU A 286 -30.64 9.24 40.14
C GLU A 286 -31.87 9.76 40.90
N GLY A 287 -32.15 11.07 40.82
CA GLY A 287 -33.33 11.64 41.49
C GLY A 287 -34.66 11.06 40.99
N LEU A 288 -34.79 10.76 39.69
CA LEU A 288 -35.97 10.10 39.15
C LEU A 288 -36.13 8.66 39.68
N ARG A 289 -35.01 7.93 39.79
CA ARG A 289 -35.02 6.58 40.36
C ARG A 289 -35.38 6.58 41.84
N ASP A 290 -34.93 7.58 42.59
CA ASP A 290 -35.30 7.78 44.00
C ASP A 290 -36.80 8.05 44.14
N ILE A 291 -37.35 8.96 43.32
CA ILE A 291 -38.81 9.21 43.26
C ILE A 291 -39.57 7.92 42.91
N ARG A 292 -39.10 7.15 41.92
CA ARG A 292 -39.76 5.89 41.56
C ARG A 292 -39.70 4.85 42.69
N GLY A 293 -38.57 4.77 43.40
CA GLY A 293 -38.36 3.82 44.50
C GLY A 293 -39.12 4.17 45.78
N HIS A 294 -39.59 5.41 45.92
CA HIS A 294 -40.30 5.87 47.10
C HIS A 294 -41.78 5.48 47.03
N SER A 295 -42.13 4.36 47.67
CA SER A 295 -43.46 3.72 47.59
C SER A 295 -44.61 4.65 47.95
N ASN A 296 -44.40 5.57 48.90
CA ASN A 296 -45.45 6.47 49.36
C ASN A 296 -45.90 7.46 48.28
N LEU A 297 -45.02 7.73 47.30
CA LEU A 297 -45.34 8.60 46.16
C LEU A 297 -46.34 7.99 45.19
N TRP A 298 -46.65 6.70 45.34
CA TRP A 298 -47.44 5.91 44.40
C TRP A 298 -48.63 5.18 45.04
N ALA A 299 -48.77 5.23 46.37
CA ALA A 299 -49.88 4.62 47.09
C ALA A 299 -51.19 5.32 46.75
N THR A 300 -52.17 4.63 46.18
CA THR A 300 -53.44 5.24 45.75
C THR A 300 -54.45 5.46 46.87
N THR A 301 -54.26 4.80 48.02
CA THR A 301 -55.15 4.90 49.17
C THR A 301 -54.36 5.05 50.48
N LYS A 302 -54.99 5.61 51.51
CA LYS A 302 -54.36 5.74 52.84
C LYS A 302 -54.05 4.38 53.46
N GLU A 303 -54.88 3.39 53.14
CA GLU A 303 -54.74 1.99 53.55
C GLU A 303 -53.51 1.32 52.92
N GLU A 304 -53.00 1.82 51.79
CA GLU A 304 -51.74 1.36 51.17
C GLU A 304 -50.49 2.02 51.79
N LEU A 305 -50.65 3.08 52.58
CA LEU A 305 -49.57 3.77 53.30
C LEU A 305 -49.36 3.26 54.74
N GLU A 306 -50.41 2.73 55.38
CA GLU A 306 -50.39 2.20 56.77
C GLU A 306 -49.93 0.75 56.86
#